data_AF-A0A1E7YVF0-F1
#
_entry.id   AF-A0A1E7YVF0-F1
#
_cell.length_a   1.000
_cell.length_b   1.000
_cell.length_c   1.000
_cell.angle_alpha   90.00
_cell.angle_beta   90.00
_cell.angle_gamma   90.00
#
_symmetry.space_group_name_H-M   'P 1'
#
loop_
_entity.id
_entity.type
_entity.pdbx_description
1 polymer ?
#
loop_
_entity_poly.entity_id
_entity_poly.type
_entity_poly.pdbx_seq_one_letter_code
_entity_poly.pdbx_strand_id
1 'polypeptide(L)'
;MSESFAEARHRLFEERYALSSQVKAMHVLEELRRSHAFCTLWFDGRAQSYSTILLDRQEDTLMVDLPVGYDGRVAPGVEVTLLARLEGVITGCRTILREVKDDGLVLSTPEQVYQLQRRQLYRVPPAVDDPTDVQIQRDGARPLVAIMQDISAGGLRILAPKPEDYPFQAGEHLPRLLFRLRDSDELSAAAVVRFAEQQTGHNGGVVLGLELQELSSTIRETIARYVQTRDREILKSLGLGMQSLAPARPESWSRRVRRWWRG
;
A
#
# COMPACT_ATOMS: atom_id res chain seq x y z
N MET A 1 0.55 -2.67 11.27
CA MET A 1 1.71 -1.81 10.94
C MET A 1 1.50 -0.97 9.68
N SER A 2 1.31 0.34 9.85
CA SER A 2 1.91 1.29 8.90
C SER A 2 3.42 1.19 9.13
N GLU A 3 4.16 0.67 8.16
CA GLU A 3 5.62 0.69 8.26
C GLU A 3 6.11 2.11 8.52
N SER A 4 6.96 2.27 9.54
CA SER A 4 7.67 3.51 9.79
C SER A 4 8.52 3.86 8.58
N PHE A 5 8.55 5.12 8.16
CA PHE A 5 9.41 5.52 7.04
C PHE A 5 10.89 5.21 7.29
N ALA A 6 11.33 5.11 8.55
CA ALA A 6 12.70 4.70 8.89
C ALA A 6 13.01 3.27 8.40
N GLU A 7 12.08 2.33 8.56
CA GLU A 7 12.23 0.95 8.06
C GLU A 7 12.10 0.90 6.54
N ALA A 8 11.13 1.66 5.98
CA ALA A 8 10.89 1.69 4.54
C ALA A 8 12.09 2.24 3.76
N ARG A 9 12.81 3.20 4.35
CA ARG A 9 14.03 3.80 3.76
C ARG A 9 15.07 2.77 3.35
N HIS A 10 15.17 1.64 4.07
CA HIS A 10 16.15 0.59 3.78
C HIS A 10 15.69 -0.40 2.70
N ARG A 11 14.38 -0.50 2.44
CA ARG A 11 13.79 -1.52 1.54
C ARG A 11 13.25 -0.93 0.25
N LEU A 12 12.83 0.32 0.25
CA LEU A 12 12.15 0.95 -0.88
C LEU A 12 13.03 0.98 -2.14
N PHE A 13 14.34 1.20 -2.00
CA PHE A 13 15.26 1.45 -3.13
C PHE A 13 15.78 0.18 -3.80
N GLU A 14 15.08 -0.94 -3.66
CA GLU A 14 15.37 -2.16 -4.43
C GLU A 14 14.74 -2.06 -5.84
N GLU A 15 15.41 -2.58 -6.87
CA GLU A 15 14.98 -2.54 -8.28
C GLU A 15 13.53 -2.99 -8.51
N ARG A 16 13.08 -4.00 -7.76
CA ARG A 16 11.69 -4.51 -7.87
C ARG A 16 10.61 -3.48 -7.48
N TYR A 17 10.99 -2.38 -6.84
CA TYR A 17 10.11 -1.27 -6.46
C TYR A 17 10.31 -0.04 -7.34
N ALA A 18 11.28 -0.06 -8.26
CA ALA A 18 11.52 1.03 -9.20
C ALA A 18 10.34 1.14 -10.16
N LEU A 19 9.85 2.37 -10.38
CA LEU A 19 8.85 2.63 -11.41
C LEU A 19 9.45 2.40 -12.80
N SER A 20 8.77 1.61 -13.61
CA SER A 20 9.25 1.14 -14.91
C SER A 20 9.39 2.22 -15.99
N SER A 21 8.95 3.45 -15.74
CA SER A 21 9.08 4.54 -16.71
C SER A 21 9.18 5.92 -16.05
N GLN A 22 9.97 6.79 -16.68
CA GLN A 22 10.14 8.18 -16.26
C GLN A 22 8.82 8.96 -16.28
N VAL A 23 7.94 8.69 -17.25
CA VAL A 23 6.60 9.31 -17.32
C VAL A 23 5.77 9.00 -16.07
N LYS A 24 5.79 7.74 -15.59
CA LYS A 24 5.10 7.36 -14.35
C LYS A 24 5.74 8.02 -13.14
N ALA A 25 7.07 8.06 -13.08
CA ALA A 25 7.79 8.74 -12.02
C ALA A 25 7.39 10.23 -11.92
N MET A 26 7.33 10.93 -13.05
CA MET A 26 6.94 12.34 -13.09
C MET A 26 5.48 12.55 -12.69
N HIS A 27 4.57 11.66 -13.11
CA HIS A 27 3.18 11.73 -12.67
C HIS A 27 3.06 11.60 -11.14
N VAL A 28 3.80 10.67 -10.55
CA VAL A 28 3.81 10.45 -9.09
C VAL A 28 4.36 11.66 -8.34
N LEU A 29 5.43 12.29 -8.84
CA LEU A 29 5.95 13.52 -8.24
C LEU A 29 4.94 14.68 -8.36
N GLU A 30 4.26 14.81 -9.50
CA GLU A 30 3.22 15.82 -9.68
C GLU A 30 2.04 15.59 -8.72
N GLU A 31 1.68 14.33 -8.48
CA GLU A 31 0.61 13.98 -7.56
C GLU A 31 0.98 14.28 -6.10
N LEU A 32 2.23 13.99 -5.70
CA LEU A 32 2.76 14.40 -4.39
C LEU A 32 2.68 15.91 -4.19
N ARG A 33 3.05 16.68 -5.22
CA ARG A 33 2.94 18.15 -5.21
C ARG A 33 1.49 18.60 -5.09
N ARG A 34 0.60 18.12 -5.97
CA ARG A 34 -0.82 18.53 -6.00
C ARG A 34 -1.60 18.18 -4.74
N SER A 35 -1.25 17.07 -4.08
CA SER A 35 -1.90 16.64 -2.84
C SER A 35 -1.32 17.31 -1.59
N HIS A 36 -0.23 18.07 -1.71
CA HIS A 36 0.56 18.59 -0.58
C HIS A 36 0.86 17.49 0.45
N ALA A 37 1.17 16.28 -0.03
CA ALA A 37 1.47 15.16 0.85
C ALA A 37 2.74 15.46 1.66
N PHE A 38 2.70 15.18 2.97
CA PHE A 38 3.88 15.27 3.81
C PHE A 38 4.95 14.28 3.36
N CYS A 39 6.14 14.81 3.14
CA CYS A 39 7.34 14.07 2.85
C CYS A 39 8.25 14.06 4.08
N THR A 40 8.88 12.92 4.34
CA THR A 40 10.01 12.83 5.25
C THR A 40 11.31 12.85 4.46
N LEU A 41 12.21 13.73 4.87
CA LEU A 41 13.49 14.01 4.22
C LEU A 41 14.64 13.59 5.14
N TRP A 42 15.65 12.94 4.56
CA TRP A 42 16.94 12.69 5.20
C TRP A 42 18.06 13.21 4.31
N PHE A 43 19.08 13.77 4.93
CA PHE A 43 20.37 14.01 4.30
C PHE A 43 21.28 12.80 4.56
N ASP A 44 22.03 12.39 3.55
CA ASP A 44 22.98 11.30 3.70
C ASP A 44 24.01 11.59 4.82
N GLY A 45 24.42 10.54 5.52
CA GLY A 45 25.28 10.63 6.70
C GLY A 45 24.63 11.24 7.95
N ARG A 46 23.35 11.65 7.92
CA ARG A 46 22.62 12.18 9.09
C ARG A 46 21.49 11.25 9.53
N ALA A 47 21.40 11.03 10.85
CA ALA A 47 20.32 10.23 11.45
C ALA A 47 18.99 10.99 11.51
N GLN A 48 19.04 12.31 11.64
CA GLN A 48 17.86 13.16 11.78
C GLN A 48 17.02 13.19 10.50
N SER A 49 15.71 13.05 10.67
CA SER A 49 14.70 13.24 9.63
C SER A 49 14.02 14.59 9.76
N TYR A 50 13.52 15.09 8.65
CA TYR A 50 12.76 16.34 8.59
C TYR A 50 11.42 16.12 7.90
N SER A 51 10.38 16.85 8.33
CA SER A 51 9.09 16.88 7.62
C SER A 51 9.07 18.06 6.67
N THR A 52 8.66 17.83 5.43
CA THR A 52 8.57 18.84 4.36
C THR A 52 7.41 18.51 3.42
N ILE A 53 7.17 19.33 2.41
CA ILE A 53 6.24 19.08 1.31
C ILE A 53 6.90 19.43 -0.02
N LEU A 54 6.48 18.80 -1.10
CA LEU A 54 6.92 19.16 -2.45
C LEU A 54 6.12 20.38 -2.91
N LEU A 55 6.80 21.52 -3.07
CA LEU A 55 6.20 22.81 -3.43
C LEU A 55 6.11 22.97 -4.95
N ASP A 56 7.22 22.70 -5.64
CA ASP A 56 7.34 22.92 -7.08
C ASP A 56 8.15 21.84 -7.77
N ARG A 57 7.92 21.69 -9.08
CA ARG A 57 8.64 20.77 -9.95
C ARG A 57 8.90 21.44 -11.30
N GLN A 58 10.18 21.54 -11.65
CA GLN A 58 10.65 21.92 -12.97
C GLN A 58 11.19 20.70 -13.71
N GLU A 59 11.77 20.90 -14.90
CA GLU A 59 12.34 19.80 -15.70
C GLU A 59 13.47 19.09 -14.95
N ASP A 60 14.44 19.85 -14.45
CA ASP A 60 15.67 19.32 -13.83
C ASP A 60 15.72 19.48 -12.30
N THR A 61 14.72 20.11 -11.69
CA THR A 61 14.71 20.38 -10.25
C THR A 61 13.36 20.16 -9.58
N LEU A 62 13.43 19.80 -8.30
CA LEU A 62 12.31 19.79 -7.37
C LEU A 62 12.56 20.85 -6.31
N MET A 63 11.51 21.53 -5.84
CA MET A 63 11.59 22.42 -4.69
C MET A 63 10.74 21.87 -3.57
N VAL A 64 11.35 21.62 -2.42
CA VAL A 64 10.65 21.24 -1.20
C VAL A 64 10.69 22.38 -0.19
N ASP A 65 9.69 22.44 0.68
CA ASP A 65 9.59 23.44 1.74
C ASP A 65 10.78 23.35 2.71
N LEU A 66 11.21 24.49 3.25
CA LEU A 66 12.32 24.55 4.18
C LEU A 66 11.89 23.89 5.51
N PRO A 67 12.47 22.74 5.89
CA PRO A 67 11.94 22.01 7.02
C PRO A 67 12.15 22.73 8.35
N VAL A 68 11.15 22.70 9.22
CA VAL A 68 11.29 23.21 10.59
C VAL A 68 12.43 22.48 11.30
N GLY A 69 13.35 23.25 11.90
CA GLY A 69 14.51 22.71 12.60
C GLY A 69 15.69 22.35 11.70
N TYR A 70 15.64 22.65 10.40
CA TYR A 70 16.80 22.58 9.52
C TYR A 70 17.91 23.52 10.02
N ASP A 71 19.11 22.98 10.21
CA ASP A 71 20.22 23.70 10.86
C ASP A 71 21.06 24.56 9.89
N GLY A 72 20.76 24.53 8.59
CA GLY A 72 21.52 25.27 7.57
C GLY A 72 22.92 24.72 7.28
N ARG A 73 23.31 23.58 7.89
CA ARG A 73 24.70 23.08 7.84
C ARG A 73 24.92 22.01 6.77
N VAL A 74 24.00 21.85 5.82
CA VAL A 74 24.12 20.86 4.75
C VAL A 74 24.58 21.56 3.48
N ALA A 75 25.74 21.17 2.97
CA ALA A 75 26.25 21.70 1.72
C ALA A 75 25.48 21.15 0.52
N PRO A 76 25.36 21.93 -0.58
CA PRO A 76 25.01 21.40 -1.89
C PRO A 76 25.88 20.19 -2.28
N GLY A 77 25.31 19.28 -3.08
CA GLY A 77 25.94 18.04 -3.51
C GLY A 77 25.64 16.84 -2.59
N VAL A 78 25.05 17.05 -1.42
CA VAL A 78 24.66 15.97 -0.50
C VAL A 78 23.47 15.19 -1.05
N GLU A 79 23.53 13.87 -0.98
CA GLU A 79 22.39 13.00 -1.32
C GLU A 79 21.25 13.19 -0.31
N VAL A 80 20.04 13.26 -0.83
CA VAL A 80 18.80 13.45 -0.11
C VAL A 80 17.89 12.27 -0.41
N THR A 81 17.38 11.65 0.64
CA THR A 81 16.29 10.67 0.54
C THR A 81 14.97 11.35 0.89
N LEU A 82 13.99 11.25 0.00
CA LEU A 82 12.64 11.73 0.20
C LEU A 82 11.65 10.55 0.20
N LEU A 83 10.83 10.46 1.24
CA LEU A 83 9.77 9.45 1.37
C LEU A 83 8.43 10.13 1.63
N ALA A 84 7.37 9.64 1.03
CA ALA A 84 6.01 10.09 1.30
C ALA A 84 5.04 8.90 1.23
N ARG A 85 3.81 9.10 1.70
CA ARG A 85 2.73 8.15 1.51
C ARG A 85 1.72 8.75 0.55
N LEU A 86 1.64 8.19 -0.65
CA LEU A 86 0.67 8.57 -1.67
C LEU A 86 -0.37 7.45 -1.76
N GLU A 87 -1.63 7.76 -1.48
CA GLU A 87 -2.75 6.80 -1.50
C GLU A 87 -2.46 5.47 -0.75
N GLY A 88 -1.78 5.57 0.40
CA GLY A 88 -1.41 4.40 1.20
C GLY A 88 -0.14 3.67 0.76
N VAL A 89 0.40 3.97 -0.42
CA VAL A 89 1.67 3.42 -0.95
C VAL A 89 2.83 4.29 -0.49
N ILE A 90 3.88 3.66 0.06
CA ILE A 90 5.11 4.38 0.38
C ILE A 90 5.85 4.62 -0.93
N THR A 91 6.03 5.89 -1.25
CA THR A 91 6.70 6.38 -2.45
C THR A 91 7.95 7.13 -2.03
N GLY A 92 9.01 7.07 -2.82
CA GLY A 92 10.19 7.86 -2.54
C GLY A 92 11.24 7.83 -3.64
N CYS A 93 12.24 8.67 -3.45
CA CYS A 93 13.36 8.81 -4.36
C CYS A 93 14.63 9.17 -3.58
N ARG A 94 15.76 8.97 -4.26
CA ARG A 94 17.05 9.55 -3.88
C ARG A 94 17.41 10.59 -4.92
N THR A 95 17.91 11.72 -4.45
CA THR A 95 18.29 12.85 -5.28
C THR A 95 19.41 13.64 -4.61
N ILE A 96 19.84 14.75 -5.19
CA ILE A 96 20.95 15.57 -4.69
C ILE A 96 20.41 16.95 -4.33
N LEU A 97 20.81 17.46 -3.16
CA LEU A 97 20.61 18.85 -2.79
C LEU A 97 21.44 19.75 -3.72
N ARG A 98 20.80 20.60 -4.53
CA ARG A 98 21.49 21.55 -5.41
C ARG A 98 21.72 22.90 -4.76
N GLU A 99 20.74 23.38 -4.00
CA GLU A 99 20.76 24.73 -3.45
C GLU A 99 19.84 24.80 -2.23
N VAL A 100 20.20 25.67 -1.29
CA VAL A 100 19.36 26.06 -0.15
C VAL A 100 18.91 27.49 -0.41
N LYS A 101 17.60 27.71 -0.44
CA LYS A 101 16.97 29.03 -0.58
C LYS A 101 16.29 29.42 0.74
N ASP A 102 15.91 30.68 0.85
CA ASP A 102 15.25 31.21 2.06
C ASP A 102 13.92 30.51 2.37
N ASP A 103 13.22 30.03 1.34
CA ASP A 103 11.89 29.42 1.41
C ASP A 103 11.87 27.91 1.09
N GLY A 104 13.02 27.30 0.81
CA GLY A 104 13.03 25.89 0.43
C GLY A 104 14.39 25.30 0.10
N LEU A 105 14.37 23.99 -0.14
CA LEU A 105 15.52 23.23 -0.63
C LEU A 105 15.28 22.87 -2.09
N VAL A 106 16.24 23.20 -2.94
CA VAL A 106 16.22 22.82 -4.36
C VAL A 106 16.98 21.52 -4.52
N LEU A 107 16.31 20.50 -5.02
CA LEU A 107 16.85 19.18 -5.28
C LEU A 107 16.93 18.95 -6.79
N SER A 108 17.81 18.06 -7.25
CA SER A 108 17.73 17.55 -8.62
C SER A 108 16.40 16.81 -8.85
N THR A 109 15.92 16.77 -10.08
CA THR A 109 14.94 15.74 -10.48
C THR A 109 15.58 14.36 -10.26
N PRO A 110 14.93 13.43 -9.55
CA PRO A 110 15.48 12.11 -9.30
C PRO A 110 15.53 11.29 -10.59
N GLU A 111 16.60 10.53 -10.78
CA GLU A 111 16.71 9.59 -11.90
C GLU A 111 15.66 8.48 -11.82
N GLN A 112 15.35 8.06 -10.59
CA GLN A 112 14.42 6.97 -10.32
C GLN A 112 13.49 7.29 -9.14
N VAL A 113 12.22 6.98 -9.33
CA VAL A 113 11.20 6.98 -8.27
C VAL A 113 10.80 5.54 -7.97
N TYR A 114 10.58 5.25 -6.70
CA TYR A 114 10.27 3.93 -6.19
C TYR A 114 8.91 3.94 -5.48
N GLN A 115 8.16 2.85 -5.60
CA GLN A 115 6.93 2.62 -4.88
C GLN A 115 6.93 1.25 -4.21
N LEU A 116 6.85 1.24 -2.88
CA LEU A 116 6.79 0.04 -2.07
C LEU A 116 5.34 -0.47 -2.02
N GLN A 117 4.85 -0.96 -3.16
CA GLN A 117 3.58 -1.68 -3.23
C GLN A 117 3.79 -3.13 -2.79
N ARG A 118 3.53 -3.41 -1.52
CA ARG A 118 3.82 -4.73 -0.92
C ARG A 118 2.77 -5.79 -1.20
N ARG A 119 1.60 -5.37 -1.66
CA ARG A 119 0.46 -6.26 -1.82
C ARG A 119 0.27 -6.51 -3.30
N GLN A 120 0.57 -7.74 -3.71
CA GLN A 120 0.19 -8.24 -5.04
C GLN A 120 -1.33 -8.50 -5.13
N LEU A 121 -2.00 -8.64 -3.98
CA LEU A 121 -3.41 -8.95 -3.87
C LEU A 121 -4.11 -7.87 -3.05
N TYR A 122 -5.21 -7.36 -3.59
CA TYR A 122 -6.06 -6.39 -2.92
C TYR A 122 -6.72 -7.00 -1.67
N ARG A 123 -6.93 -6.17 -0.65
CA ARG A 123 -7.54 -6.57 0.63
C ARG A 123 -8.83 -5.80 0.83
N VAL A 124 -9.88 -6.51 1.25
CA VAL A 124 -11.18 -5.93 1.57
C VAL A 124 -11.54 -6.23 3.02
N PRO A 125 -12.10 -5.27 3.76
CA PRO A 125 -12.78 -5.57 5.01
C PRO A 125 -14.10 -6.31 4.73
N PRO A 126 -14.53 -7.20 5.64
CA PRO A 126 -15.89 -7.74 5.60
C PRO A 126 -16.95 -6.63 5.61
N ALA A 127 -18.11 -6.89 5.02
CA ALA A 127 -19.25 -6.01 5.23
C ALA A 127 -19.77 -6.12 6.67
N VAL A 128 -20.61 -5.16 7.09
CA VAL A 128 -21.18 -5.13 8.45
C VAL A 128 -21.91 -6.43 8.81
N ASP A 129 -22.64 -7.01 7.85
CA ASP A 129 -23.45 -8.22 8.06
C ASP A 129 -22.73 -9.52 7.65
N ASP A 130 -21.46 -9.44 7.24
CA ASP A 130 -20.70 -10.63 6.87
C ASP A 130 -20.24 -11.40 8.11
N PRO A 131 -20.13 -12.75 8.02
CA PRO A 131 -19.48 -13.52 9.07
C PRO A 131 -18.02 -13.09 9.21
N THR A 132 -17.60 -12.77 10.44
CA THR A 132 -16.24 -12.33 10.74
C THR A 132 -15.49 -13.31 11.65
N ASP A 133 -16.17 -14.29 12.24
CA ASP A 133 -15.55 -15.25 13.14
C ASP A 133 -14.56 -16.15 12.38
N VAL A 134 -13.36 -16.26 12.95
CA VAL A 134 -12.29 -17.15 12.51
C VAL A 134 -11.88 -18.02 13.69
N GLN A 135 -12.17 -19.30 13.62
CA GLN A 135 -11.72 -20.25 14.62
C GLN A 135 -10.29 -20.69 14.29
N ILE A 136 -9.37 -20.46 15.24
CA ILE A 136 -7.98 -20.86 15.17
C ILE A 136 -7.80 -22.15 15.96
N GLN A 137 -7.32 -23.20 15.31
CA GLN A 137 -6.94 -24.46 15.95
C GLN A 137 -5.42 -24.61 15.91
N ARG A 138 -4.81 -24.78 17.09
CA ARG A 138 -3.37 -24.97 17.29
C ARG A 138 -3.15 -26.33 17.96
N ASP A 139 -2.04 -26.97 17.64
CA ASP A 139 -1.70 -28.25 18.24
C ASP A 139 -1.44 -28.06 19.75
N GLY A 140 -2.15 -28.82 20.58
CA GLY A 140 -1.99 -28.79 22.03
C GLY A 140 -2.57 -27.56 22.74
N ALA A 141 -3.26 -26.65 22.05
CA ALA A 141 -3.93 -25.50 22.66
C ALA A 141 -5.44 -25.52 22.41
N ARG A 142 -6.19 -24.82 23.27
CA ARG A 142 -7.63 -24.66 23.08
C ARG A 142 -7.93 -23.85 21.81
N PRO A 143 -9.01 -24.18 21.07
CA PRO A 143 -9.44 -23.35 19.96
C PRO A 143 -9.78 -21.93 20.42
N LEU A 144 -9.40 -20.94 19.62
CA LEU A 144 -9.68 -19.53 19.87
C LEU A 144 -10.57 -19.00 18.75
N VAL A 145 -11.53 -18.15 19.10
CA VAL A 145 -12.31 -17.40 18.11
C VAL A 145 -11.73 -16.00 18.00
N ALA A 146 -11.34 -15.64 16.78
CA ALA A 146 -10.81 -14.35 16.42
C ALA A 146 -11.75 -13.64 15.44
N ILE A 147 -11.58 -12.33 15.28
CA ILE A 147 -12.40 -11.50 14.40
C ILE A 147 -11.60 -11.14 13.15
N MET A 148 -12.13 -11.46 11.97
CA MET A 148 -11.58 -11.05 10.68
C MET A 148 -11.69 -9.54 10.50
N GLN A 149 -10.55 -8.89 10.25
CA GLN A 149 -10.45 -7.47 9.96
C GLN A 149 -10.38 -7.18 8.46
N ASP A 150 -9.61 -7.98 7.73
CA ASP A 150 -9.52 -7.92 6.27
C ASP A 150 -9.13 -9.28 5.66
N ILE A 151 -9.45 -9.46 4.38
CA ILE A 151 -9.12 -10.64 3.59
C ILE A 151 -8.62 -10.26 2.20
N SER A 152 -7.67 -11.04 1.69
CA SER A 152 -7.21 -11.06 0.30
C SER A 152 -7.25 -12.49 -0.24
N ALA A 153 -7.02 -12.67 -1.54
CA ALA A 153 -6.92 -14.01 -2.14
C ALA A 153 -5.79 -14.90 -1.56
N GLY A 154 -4.84 -14.35 -0.80
CA GLY A 154 -3.71 -15.10 -0.24
C GLY A 154 -3.60 -15.09 1.30
N GLY A 155 -4.48 -14.39 2.01
CA GLY A 155 -4.28 -14.19 3.44
C GLY A 155 -5.37 -13.38 4.14
N LEU A 156 -5.35 -13.46 5.47
CA LEU A 156 -6.27 -12.80 6.38
C LEU A 156 -5.52 -11.84 7.31
N ARG A 157 -6.20 -10.81 7.81
CA ARG A 157 -5.82 -10.11 9.03
C ARG A 157 -6.92 -10.36 10.06
N ILE A 158 -6.53 -10.82 11.25
CA ILE A 158 -7.47 -11.14 12.32
C ILE A 158 -7.06 -10.47 13.64
N LEU A 159 -8.04 -10.16 14.48
CA LEU A 159 -7.85 -9.78 15.87
C LEU A 159 -8.23 -10.97 16.75
N ALA A 160 -7.23 -11.60 17.35
CA ALA A 160 -7.41 -12.72 18.26
C ALA A 160 -7.39 -12.23 19.72
N PRO A 161 -8.10 -12.91 20.64
CA PRO A 161 -7.87 -12.73 22.06
C PRO A 161 -6.42 -13.07 22.40
N LYS A 162 -5.88 -12.44 23.46
CA LYS A 162 -4.56 -12.81 23.97
C LYS A 162 -4.64 -14.24 24.53
N PRO A 163 -3.86 -15.20 23.99
CA PRO A 163 -3.89 -16.57 24.50
C PRO A 163 -3.31 -16.62 25.92
N GLU A 164 -3.93 -17.42 26.80
CA GLU A 164 -3.47 -17.64 28.17
C GLU A 164 -2.25 -18.59 28.22
N ASP A 165 -2.21 -19.58 27.32
CA ASP A 165 -1.20 -20.64 27.34
C ASP A 165 0.08 -20.25 26.58
N TYR A 166 -0.06 -20.07 25.26
CA TYR A 166 1.07 -19.88 24.35
C TYR A 166 0.87 -18.61 23.51
N PRO A 167 1.79 -17.62 23.54
CA PRO A 167 1.70 -16.46 22.67
C PRO A 167 1.80 -16.88 21.20
N PHE A 168 1.15 -16.10 20.32
CA PHE A 168 1.35 -16.23 18.87
C PHE A 168 2.74 -15.71 18.48
N GLN A 169 3.40 -16.40 17.56
CA GLN A 169 4.73 -16.01 17.07
C GLN A 169 4.74 -15.85 15.54
N ALA A 170 5.51 -14.88 15.05
CA ALA A 170 5.79 -14.81 13.60
C ALA A 170 6.53 -16.08 13.16
N GLY A 171 6.12 -16.65 12.03
CA GLY A 171 6.59 -17.93 11.51
C GLY A 171 5.80 -19.13 12.01
N GLU A 172 4.93 -18.99 13.02
CA GLU A 172 4.12 -20.09 13.54
C GLU A 172 3.18 -20.66 12.46
N HIS A 173 3.15 -21.98 12.35
CA HIS A 173 2.20 -22.69 11.51
C HIS A 173 0.92 -22.97 12.27
N LEU A 174 -0.20 -22.50 11.74
CA LEU A 174 -1.54 -22.77 12.24
C LEU A 174 -2.13 -23.90 11.38
N PRO A 175 -2.26 -25.12 11.93
CA PRO A 175 -2.64 -26.30 11.14
C PRO A 175 -4.05 -26.19 10.56
N ARG A 176 -4.95 -25.46 11.25
CA ARG A 176 -6.31 -25.27 10.78
C ARG A 176 -6.92 -23.95 11.26
N LEU A 177 -7.42 -23.19 10.29
CA LEU A 177 -8.34 -22.09 10.46
C LEU A 177 -9.69 -22.50 9.89
N LEU A 178 -10.76 -22.20 10.60
CA LEU A 178 -12.14 -22.34 10.11
C LEU A 178 -12.77 -20.95 10.05
N PHE A 179 -13.34 -20.60 8.90
CA PHE A 179 -14.01 -19.31 8.72
C PHE A 179 -15.07 -19.41 7.62
N ARG A 180 -16.02 -18.48 7.62
CA ARG A 180 -17.06 -18.40 6.57
C ARG A 180 -16.91 -17.09 5.82
N LEU A 181 -17.30 -17.09 4.55
CA LEU A 181 -17.54 -15.89 3.77
C LEU A 181 -19.04 -15.80 3.47
N ARG A 182 -19.50 -14.61 3.08
CA ARG A 182 -20.90 -14.44 2.64
C ARG A 182 -21.20 -15.44 1.53
N ASP A 183 -22.36 -16.09 1.63
CA ASP A 183 -22.85 -17.06 0.65
C ASP A 183 -21.92 -18.27 0.45
N SER A 184 -21.06 -18.59 1.43
CA SER A 184 -20.21 -19.79 1.41
C SER A 184 -20.50 -20.73 2.58
N ASP A 185 -20.15 -21.99 2.35
CA ASP A 185 -19.93 -22.96 3.43
C ASP A 185 -18.69 -22.58 4.26
N GLU A 186 -18.49 -23.30 5.36
CA GLU A 186 -17.27 -23.18 6.16
C GLU A 186 -16.04 -23.58 5.35
N LEU A 187 -15.05 -22.69 5.35
CA LEU A 187 -13.78 -22.85 4.68
C LEU A 187 -12.74 -23.27 5.72
N SER A 188 -11.94 -24.27 5.36
CA SER A 188 -10.83 -24.76 6.17
C SER A 188 -9.51 -24.53 5.44
N ALA A 189 -8.53 -23.92 6.11
CA ALA A 189 -7.21 -23.69 5.56
C ALA A 189 -6.12 -23.75 6.63
N ALA A 190 -4.93 -24.25 6.27
CA ALA A 190 -3.73 -24.02 7.07
C ALA A 190 -3.19 -22.61 6.81
N ALA A 191 -2.41 -22.07 7.75
CA ALA A 191 -1.81 -20.76 7.57
C ALA A 191 -0.46 -20.61 8.29
N VAL A 192 0.31 -19.63 7.87
CA VAL A 192 1.52 -19.18 8.58
C VAL A 192 1.30 -17.78 9.11
N VAL A 193 1.62 -17.56 10.39
CA VAL A 193 1.63 -16.23 11.01
C VAL A 193 2.77 -15.42 10.41
N ARG A 194 2.47 -14.38 9.64
CA ARG A 194 3.48 -13.46 9.07
C ARG A 194 3.88 -12.35 10.03
N PHE A 195 2.96 -11.93 10.91
CA PHE A 195 3.28 -11.05 12.04
C PHE A 195 2.25 -11.26 13.17
N ALA A 196 2.67 -10.96 14.40
CA ALA A 196 1.82 -10.92 15.58
C ALA A 196 2.11 -9.63 16.38
N GLU A 197 1.09 -8.80 16.59
CA GLU A 197 1.22 -7.46 17.19
C GLU A 197 0.25 -7.34 18.38
N GLN A 198 0.78 -7.07 19.58
CA GLN A 198 -0.07 -6.84 20.76
C GLN A 198 -0.70 -5.45 20.66
N GLN A 199 -2.03 -5.37 20.80
CA GLN A 199 -2.72 -4.10 20.93
C GLN A 199 -2.52 -3.53 22.34
N THR A 200 -2.09 -2.28 22.43
CA THR A 200 -1.95 -1.55 23.69
C THR A 200 -3.32 -1.02 24.15
N GLY A 201 -3.78 -1.40 25.35
CA GLY A 201 -5.07 -0.98 25.91
C GLY A 201 -5.67 -2.00 26.89
N HIS A 202 -6.71 -1.61 27.64
CA HIS A 202 -7.33 -2.45 28.69
C HIS A 202 -8.04 -3.72 28.18
N ASN A 203 -8.44 -3.78 26.90
CA ASN A 203 -9.01 -4.98 26.24
C ASN A 203 -8.03 -5.61 25.23
N GLY A 204 -6.71 -5.54 25.51
CA GLY A 204 -5.66 -5.87 24.56
C GLY A 204 -5.79 -7.27 23.94
N GLY A 205 -5.97 -7.33 22.62
CA GLY A 205 -5.87 -8.55 21.81
C GLY A 205 -4.55 -8.62 21.05
N VAL A 206 -4.39 -9.66 20.23
CA VAL A 206 -3.25 -9.83 19.33
C VAL A 206 -3.74 -9.74 17.89
N VAL A 207 -3.20 -8.79 17.13
CA VAL A 207 -3.47 -8.70 15.71
C VAL A 207 -2.50 -9.59 14.95
N LEU A 208 -3.05 -10.51 14.16
CA LEU A 208 -2.29 -11.47 13.37
C LEU A 208 -2.47 -11.19 11.88
N GLY A 209 -1.36 -11.22 11.14
CA GLY A 209 -1.37 -11.35 9.69
C GLY A 209 -1.11 -12.79 9.31
N LEU A 210 -2.04 -13.40 8.60
CA LEU A 210 -1.99 -14.81 8.23
C LEU A 210 -1.83 -14.95 6.72
N GLU A 211 -0.90 -15.81 6.30
CA GLU A 211 -0.81 -16.27 4.92
C GLU A 211 -1.41 -17.66 4.80
N LEU A 212 -2.44 -17.80 3.98
CA LEU A 212 -3.12 -19.08 3.77
C LEU A 212 -2.25 -20.00 2.93
N GLN A 213 -2.11 -21.24 3.36
CA GLN A 213 -1.29 -22.26 2.70
C GLN A 213 -2.17 -23.29 2.00
N GLU A 214 -1.63 -23.88 0.93
CA GLU A 214 -2.16 -25.10 0.28
C GLU A 214 -3.67 -25.09 -0.03
N LEU A 215 -4.22 -23.92 -0.36
CA LEU A 215 -5.65 -23.80 -0.67
C LEU A 215 -6.04 -24.67 -1.87
N SER A 216 -7.18 -25.38 -1.78
CA SER A 216 -7.78 -26.02 -2.96
C SER A 216 -8.21 -24.97 -3.99
N SER A 217 -8.32 -25.35 -5.26
CA SER A 217 -8.81 -24.44 -6.32
C SER A 217 -10.18 -23.86 -5.97
N THR A 218 -11.09 -24.68 -5.44
CA THR A 218 -12.42 -24.28 -5.01
C THR A 218 -12.36 -23.21 -3.92
N ILE A 219 -11.54 -23.40 -2.87
CA ILE A 219 -11.43 -22.40 -1.79
C ILE A 219 -10.82 -21.09 -2.32
N ARG A 220 -9.79 -21.18 -3.17
CA ARG A 220 -9.19 -19.98 -3.81
C ARG A 220 -10.22 -19.20 -4.61
N GLU A 221 -11.04 -19.90 -5.40
CA GLU A 221 -12.07 -19.26 -6.22
C GLU A 221 -13.15 -18.60 -5.36
N THR A 222 -13.59 -19.26 -4.28
CA THR A 222 -14.54 -18.69 -3.32
C THR A 222 -14.00 -17.41 -2.68
N ILE A 223 -12.75 -17.42 -2.19
CA ILE A 223 -12.12 -16.24 -1.61
C ILE A 223 -11.97 -15.13 -2.66
N ALA A 224 -11.48 -15.46 -3.86
CA ALA A 224 -11.28 -14.49 -4.93
C ALA A 224 -12.59 -13.80 -5.33
N ARG A 225 -13.67 -14.57 -5.48
CA ARG A 225 -15.01 -14.06 -5.80
C ARG A 225 -15.53 -13.13 -4.71
N TYR A 226 -15.39 -13.51 -3.45
CA TYR A 226 -15.76 -12.67 -2.32
C TYR A 226 -15.00 -11.34 -2.32
N VAL A 227 -13.68 -11.39 -2.46
CA VAL A 227 -12.81 -10.20 -2.49
C VAL A 227 -13.21 -9.25 -3.63
N GLN A 228 -13.44 -9.78 -4.84
CA GLN A 228 -13.86 -8.98 -5.99
C GLN A 228 -15.24 -8.33 -5.77
N THR A 229 -16.21 -9.06 -5.22
CA THR A 229 -17.54 -8.53 -4.94
C THR A 229 -17.48 -7.40 -3.91
N ARG A 230 -16.79 -7.62 -2.79
CA ARG A 230 -16.63 -6.61 -1.73
C ARG A 230 -15.87 -5.37 -2.21
N ASP A 231 -14.83 -5.52 -3.02
CA ASP A 231 -14.12 -4.38 -3.58
C ASP A 231 -15.06 -3.50 -4.43
N ARG A 232 -15.84 -4.11 -5.31
CA ARG A 232 -16.85 -3.38 -6.12
C ARG A 232 -17.89 -2.68 -5.24
N GLU A 233 -18.32 -3.30 -4.15
CA GLU A 233 -19.26 -2.69 -3.19
C GLU A 233 -18.63 -1.46 -2.50
N ILE A 234 -17.37 -1.57 -2.07
CA ILE A 234 -16.62 -0.47 -1.46
C ILE A 234 -16.48 0.70 -2.45
N LEU A 235 -16.03 0.43 -3.67
CA LEU A 235 -15.88 1.45 -4.71
C LEU A 235 -17.20 2.15 -5.03
N LYS A 236 -18.32 1.42 -5.07
CA LYS A 236 -19.66 2.02 -5.23
C LYS A 236 -20.02 2.90 -4.04
N SER A 237 -19.79 2.44 -2.80
CA SER A 237 -20.12 3.19 -1.59
C SER A 237 -19.33 4.49 -1.42
N LEU A 238 -18.09 4.51 -1.93
CA LEU A 238 -17.21 5.69 -1.93
C LEU A 238 -17.52 6.67 -3.07
N GLY A 239 -18.51 6.40 -3.92
CA GLY A 239 -18.83 7.23 -5.09
C GLY A 239 -17.77 7.17 -6.21
N LEU A 240 -16.81 6.25 -6.12
CA LEU A 240 -15.76 6.00 -7.11
C LEU A 240 -16.18 4.96 -8.16
N GLY A 241 -17.44 4.55 -8.16
CA GLY A 241 -18.02 3.65 -9.16
C GLY A 241 -18.10 4.30 -10.54
N MET A 242 -17.23 3.86 -11.45
CA MET A 242 -17.28 4.11 -12.90
C MET A 242 -17.26 5.59 -13.33
N GLN A 243 -16.12 6.25 -13.14
CA GLN A 243 -15.59 7.15 -14.17
C GLN A 243 -14.23 6.61 -14.62
N SER A 244 -14.09 6.39 -15.92
CA SER A 244 -12.89 5.93 -16.65
C SER A 244 -12.59 4.42 -16.70
N LEU A 245 -13.49 3.68 -17.34
CA LEU A 245 -13.14 2.79 -18.47
C LEU A 245 -14.26 2.93 -19.51
N ALA A 246 -14.42 4.13 -20.06
CA ALA A 246 -15.09 4.23 -21.35
C ALA A 246 -14.07 3.76 -22.40
N PRO A 247 -14.40 2.79 -23.28
CA PRO A 247 -13.61 2.64 -24.48
C PRO A 247 -13.64 3.98 -25.20
N ALA A 248 -12.48 4.49 -25.59
CA ALA A 248 -12.39 5.60 -26.52
C ALA A 248 -13.36 5.29 -27.65
N ARG A 249 -14.37 6.15 -27.80
CA ARG A 249 -15.26 6.12 -28.97
C ARG A 249 -14.33 6.10 -30.19
N PRO A 250 -14.43 5.11 -31.09
CA PRO A 250 -13.71 5.21 -32.34
C PRO A 250 -14.22 6.47 -33.04
N GLU A 251 -13.33 7.44 -33.21
CA GLU A 251 -13.56 8.56 -34.10
C GLU A 251 -13.97 8.02 -35.46
N SER A 252 -15.01 8.64 -36.00
CA SER A 252 -15.76 8.23 -37.17
C SER A 252 -14.88 7.98 -38.40
N TRP A 253 -14.58 6.72 -38.68
CA TRP A 253 -14.14 6.25 -39.99
C TRP A 253 -15.35 5.85 -40.86
N SER A 254 -16.19 6.82 -41.19
CA SER A 254 -17.22 6.65 -42.23
C SER A 254 -17.81 7.98 -42.69
N ARG A 255 -16.98 8.84 -43.29
CA ARG A 255 -17.43 9.84 -44.28
C ARG A 255 -16.25 10.46 -45.04
N ARG A 256 -15.51 9.64 -45.80
CA ARG A 256 -14.73 10.17 -46.93
C ARG A 256 -14.37 9.14 -48.01
N VAL A 257 -15.37 8.50 -48.63
CA VAL A 257 -15.32 8.21 -50.07
C VAL A 257 -16.75 8.25 -50.63
N ARG A 258 -17.14 9.40 -51.17
CA ARG A 258 -18.09 9.55 -52.30
C ARG A 258 -18.19 11.04 -52.65
N ARG A 259 -17.22 11.54 -53.45
CA ARG A 259 -17.44 12.38 -54.64
C ARG A 259 -16.11 12.91 -55.17
N TRP A 260 -15.45 12.07 -55.97
CA TRP A 260 -15.09 12.54 -57.30
C TRP A 260 -16.38 12.47 -58.11
N TRP A 261 -16.94 13.62 -58.50
CA TRP A 261 -17.69 13.86 -59.74
C TRP A 261 -17.97 15.36 -59.81
N ARG A 262 -17.08 16.04 -60.53
CA ARG A 262 -17.33 17.05 -61.58
C ARG A 262 -18.59 17.92 -61.44
N GLY A 263 -18.39 19.22 -61.61
CA GLY A 263 -19.43 20.21 -61.90
C GLY A 263 -19.34 21.39 -60.95
#